data_AF-A0A0F9FRE4-F1
#
_entry.id   AF-A0A0F9FRE4-F1
#
_cell.length_a   1.000
_cell.length_b   1.000
_cell.length_c   1.000
_cell.angle_alpha   90.00
_cell.angle_beta   90.00
_cell.angle_gamma   90.00
#
_symmetry.space_group_name_H-M   'P 1'
#
loop_
_entity.id
_entity.type
_entity.pdbx_description
1 polymer ?
#
loop_
_entity_poly.entity_id
_entity_poly.type
_entity_poly.pdbx_seq_one_letter_code
_entity_poly.pdbx_strand_id
1 'polypeptide(L)' 'NYNIVILDEINYAVNLGLVNVKEVLELIKLKPATLNLVLTGNYAKKEIINSADLVTEMKEIKHPFKSGIKAKKGIDF' A
#
# COMPACT_ATOMS: atom_id res chain seq x y z
N ASN A 1 3.21 2.32 -22.42
CA ASN A 1 3.17 0.99 -21.77
C ASN A 1 4.01 1.06 -20.51
N TYR A 2 3.46 0.68 -19.36
CA TYR A 2 4.18 0.68 -18.08
C TYR A 2 4.39 -0.76 -17.61
N ASN A 3 5.53 -1.03 -16.97
CA ASN A 3 5.84 -2.34 -16.39
C ASN A 3 5.50 -2.44 -14.90
N ILE A 4 5.38 -1.29 -14.24
CA ILE A 4 5.07 -1.16 -12.82
C ILE A 4 4.09 -0.01 -12.64
N VAL A 5 3.07 -0.21 -11.80
CA VAL A 5 2.19 0.84 -11.26
C VAL A 5 2.22 0.75 -9.75
N ILE A 6 2.40 1.88 -9.08
CA ILE A 6 2.40 1.99 -7.62
C ILE A 6 1.16 2.76 -7.20
N LEU A 7 0.30 2.12 -6.41
CA LEU A 7 -0.84 2.73 -5.75
C LEU A 7 -0.43 3.05 -4.32
N ASP A 8 0.13 4.24 -4.16
CA ASP A 8 0.60 4.70 -2.87
C ASP A 8 -0.58 5.02 -1.93
N GLU A 9 -0.50 4.56 -0.68
CA GLU A 9 -1.51 4.75 0.38
C GLU A 9 -2.93 4.25 0.07
N ILE A 10 -3.08 3.39 -0.95
CA ILE A 10 -4.38 2.85 -1.37
C ILE A 10 -5.06 2.05 -0.26
N ASN A 11 -4.30 1.34 0.56
CA ASN A 11 -4.85 0.57 1.68
C ASN A 11 -5.54 1.50 2.70
N TYR A 12 -4.97 2.68 2.92
CA TYR A 12 -5.53 3.69 3.80
C TYR A 12 -6.81 4.28 3.20
N ALA A 13 -6.80 4.61 1.90
CA ALA A 13 -7.98 5.12 1.18
C ALA A 13 -9.16 4.12 1.24
N VAL A 14 -8.89 2.82 1.05
CA VAL A 14 -9.89 1.76 1.22
C VAL A 14 -10.36 1.67 2.67
N ASN A 15 -9.44 1.77 3.63
CA ASN A 15 -9.81 1.70 5.04
C ASN A 15 -10.69 2.88 5.49
N LEU A 16 -10.48 4.07 4.92
CA LEU A 16 -11.31 5.26 5.14
C LEU A 16 -12.63 5.24 4.35
N GLY A 17 -12.84 4.26 3.46
CA GLY A 17 -14.03 4.18 2.61
C GLY A 17 -14.04 5.18 1.45
N LEU A 18 -12.90 5.80 1.15
CA LEU A 18 -12.73 6.71 0.00
C LEU A 18 -12.68 5.95 -1.33
N VAL A 19 -12.22 4.70 -1.28
CA VAL A 19 -12.18 3.77 -2.41
C VAL A 19 -12.82 2.45 -2.00
N ASN A 20 -13.63 1.85 -2.88
CA ASN A 20 -14.26 0.58 -2.57
C ASN A 20 -13.24 -0.55 -2.71
N VAL A 21 -13.15 -1.44 -1.71
CA VAL A 21 -12.28 -2.62 -1.77
C VAL A 21 -12.52 -3.48 -3.02
N LYS A 22 -13.77 -3.54 -3.50
CA LYS A 22 -14.13 -4.31 -4.70
C LYS A 22 -13.46 -3.76 -5.97
N GLU A 23 -13.33 -2.44 -6.09
CA GLU A 23 -12.68 -1.80 -7.23
C GLU A 23 -11.18 -2.12 -7.26
N VAL A 24 -10.54 -2.18 -6.09
CA VAL A 24 -9.12 -2.58 -5.97
C VAL A 24 -8.94 -4.05 -6.33
N LEU A 25 -9.81 -4.94 -5.85
CA LEU A 25 -9.77 -6.37 -6.20
C LEU A 25 -9.99 -6.60 -7.69
N GLU A 26 -10.91 -5.84 -8.31
CA GLU A 26 -11.14 -5.90 -9.75
C GLU A 26 -9.92 -5.43 -10.54
N LEU A 27 -9.26 -4.35 -10.12
CA LEU A 27 -8.03 -3.87 -10.74
C LEU A 27 -6.91 -4.91 -10.67
N ILE A 28 -6.73 -5.58 -9.53
CA ILE A 28 -5.75 -6.66 -9.37
C ILE A 28 -6.02 -7.79 -10.37
N LYS A 29 -7.29 -8.12 -10.62
CA LYS A 29 -7.71 -9.15 -11.56
C LYS A 29 -7.56 -8.73 -13.03
N LEU A 30 -7.89 -7.48 -13.37
CA LEU A 30 -7.91 -6.99 -14.74
C LEU A 30 -6.54 -6.57 -15.27
N LYS A 31 -5.56 -6.35 -14.39
CA LYS A 31 -4.23 -5.90 -14.81
C LYS A 31 -3.62 -6.88 -15.83
N PRO A 32 -2.88 -6.39 -16.84
CA PRO A 32 -2.10 -7.25 -17.72
C PRO A 32 -1.11 -8.12 -16.92
N ALA A 33 -0.89 -9.36 -17.36
CA ALA A 33 0.02 -10.29 -16.68
C ALA A 33 1.45 -9.75 -16.56
N THR A 34 1.90 -8.96 -17.53
CA THR A 34 3.24 -8.34 -17.55
C THR A 34 3.36 -7.08 -16.68
N LEU A 35 2.27 -6.60 -16.09
CA LEU A 35 2.25 -5.43 -15.23
C LEU A 35 2.38 -5.84 -13.76
N ASN A 36 3.38 -5.27 -13.07
CA ASN A 36 3.49 -5.36 -11.63
C ASN A 36 2.68 -4.23 -10.98
N LEU A 37 1.86 -4.58 -10.00
CA LEU A 37 1.04 -3.63 -9.25
C LEU A 37 1.50 -3.67 -7.79
N VAL A 38 1.92 -2.51 -7.27
CA VAL A 38 2.40 -2.36 -5.89
C VAL A 38 1.39 -1.52 -5.13
N LEU A 39 0.92 -2.02 -3.99
CA LEU A 39 -0.03 -1.32 -3.12
C LEU A 39 0.67 -1.03 -1.79
N THR A 40 0.64 0.22 -1.33
CA THR A 40 1.24 0.61 -0.05
C THR A 40 0.18 1.16 0.91
N GLY A 41 0.61 1.47 2.13
CA GLY A 41 -0.21 1.99 3.20
C GLY A 41 -0.64 0.92 4.21
N ASN A 42 -0.99 1.40 5.40
CA ASN A 42 -1.43 0.55 6.52
C ASN A 42 -2.85 0.01 6.33
N TYR A 43 -3.22 -0.98 7.15
CA TYR A 43 -4.59 -1.51 7.25
C TYR A 43 -5.11 -2.18 5.96
N ALA A 44 -4.22 -2.83 5.20
CA ALA A 44 -4.61 -3.64 4.06
C ALA A 44 -5.72 -4.65 4.45
N LYS A 45 -6.85 -4.62 3.73
CA LYS A 45 -7.97 -5.55 4.00
C LYS A 45 -7.53 -6.98 3.70
N LYS A 46 -8.04 -7.94 4.46
CA LYS A 46 -7.73 -9.37 4.31
C LYS A 46 -7.95 -9.89 2.88
N GLU A 47 -8.98 -9.37 2.21
CA GLU A 47 -9.29 -9.73 0.82
C GLU A 47 -8.17 -9.31 -0.15
N ILE A 48 -7.60 -8.11 0.03
CA ILE A 48 -6.46 -7.62 -0.76
C ILE A 48 -5.23 -8.48 -0.48
N ILE A 49 -4.93 -8.73 0.80
CA ILE A 49 -3.79 -9.56 1.23
C ILE A 49 -3.87 -10.95 0.59
N ASN A 50 -5.04 -11.59 0.63
CA ASN A 50 -5.25 -12.92 0.07
C ASN A 50 -5.13 -12.96 -1.46
N SER A 51 -5.37 -11.84 -2.14
CA SER A 51 -5.27 -11.74 -3.60
C SER A 51 -3.86 -11.42 -4.11
N ALA A 52 -2.94 -11.05 -3.22
CA ALA A 52 -1.60 -10.63 -3.57
C ALA A 52 -0.63 -11.82 -3.68
N ASP A 53 0.25 -11.80 -4.67
CA ASP A 53 1.31 -12.80 -4.84
C ASP A 53 2.40 -12.69 -3.76
N LEU A 54 2.66 -11.47 -3.28
CA LEU A 54 3.63 -11.15 -2.26
C LEU A 54 3.06 -10.10 -1.30
N VAL A 55 3.23 -10.34 0.00
CA VAL A 55 2.84 -9.39 1.06
C VAL A 55 4.01 -9.23 2.02
N THR A 56 4.37 -7.98 2.30
CA THR A 56 5.39 -7.63 3.30
C THR A 56 4.76 -6.70 4.35
N GLU A 57 4.87 -7.06 5.62
CA GLU A 57 4.43 -6.22 6.74
C GLU A 57 5.62 -5.48 7.34
N MET A 58 5.59 -4.15 7.30
CA MET A 58 6.57 -3.33 8.01
C MET A 58 6.10 -3.08 9.45
N LYS A 59 6.66 -3.83 10.39
CA LYS A 59 6.40 -3.64 11.82
C LYS A 59 7.35 -2.60 12.42
N GLU A 60 6.79 -1.53 12.97
CA GLU A 60 7.58 -0.52 13.68
C GLU A 60 8.18 -1.09 14.98
N ILE A 61 9.49 -1.39 14.97
CA ILE A 61 10.23 -1.82 16.16
C ILE A 61 10.72 -0.62 16.98
N LYS A 62 11.18 0.43 16.29
CA LYS A 62 11.60 1.71 16.88
C LYS A 62 11.44 2.81 15.85
N HIS A 63 11.06 4.01 16.28
CA HIS A 63 10.94 5.17 15.40
C HIS A 63 11.46 6.45 16.08
N PRO A 64 12.31 7.27 15.42
CA PRO A 64 12.86 8.50 16.00
C PRO A 64 11.79 9.48 16.51
N PHE A 65 10.63 9.51 15.85
CA PHE A 65 9.47 10.28 16.29
C PHE A 65 9.05 9.98 17.74
N LYS A 66 9.11 8.71 18.16
CA LYS A 66 8.80 8.31 19.56
C LYS A 66 9.83 8.83 20.56
N SER A 67 11.02 9.19 20.12
CA SER A 67 12.05 9.86 20.92
C SER A 67 12.01 11.39 20.79
N GLY A 68 10.94 11.95 20.24
CA GLY A 68 10.74 13.41 20.10
C GLY A 68 11.47 14.05 18.92
N ILE A 69 12.14 13.25 18.08
CA ILE A 69 12.80 13.76 16.87
C ILE A 69 11.73 14.01 15.81
N LYS A 70 11.56 15.27 15.43
CA LYS A 70 10.63 15.68 14.36
C LYS A 70 11.12 15.20 12.99
N ALA A 71 10.17 15.14 12.06
CA ALA A 71 10.41 14.83 10.66
C ALA A 71 11.50 15.73 10.05
N LYS A 72 12.44 15.12 9.34
CA LYS A 72 13.55 15.76 8.67
C LYS A 72 13.31 15.78 7.17
N LYS A 73 13.50 16.95 6.56
CA LYS A 73 13.47 17.10 5.11
C LYS A 73 14.55 16.21 4.46
N GLY A 74 14.18 15.46 3.44
CA GLY A 74 15.02 14.49 2.74
C GLY A 74 15.13 13.12 3.40
N ILE A 75 14.46 12.90 4.55
CA ILE A 75 14.39 11.58 5.22
C ILE A 75 12.93 11.17 5.38
N ASP A 76 12.11 12.04 5.98
CA ASP A 76 10.71 11.75 6.30
C ASP A 76 9.74 12.41 5.30
N PHE A 77 10.18 13.47 4.60
CA PHE A 77 9.44 14.18 3.54
C PHE A 77 10.36 15.00 2.62
#